data_AF-A0A396A5H1-F1
#
_entry.id   AF-A0A396A5H1-F1
#
_cell.length_a   1.000
_cell.length_b   1.000
_cell.length_c   1.000
_cell.angle_alpha   90.00
_cell.angle_beta   90.00
_cell.angle_gamma   90.00
#
_symmetry.space_group_name_H-M   'P 1'
#
loop_
_entity.id
_entity.type
_entity.pdbx_description
1 polymer ?
#
loop_
_entity_poly.entity_id
_entity_poly.type
_entity_poly.pdbx_seq_one_letter_code
_entity_poly.pdbx_strand_id
1 'polypeptide(L)'
;MACKWSFARKVNLSGDLNLQKLVQFYVWETPVPGTSEKGTSFRELGWSKGGYNTLHSLMRGLSGFPNCKWIGAPAKDIEATLDELNRLDSFDGSFEFAVHTIKSGLNKTEALFYFIRNSFAHGGFKTSKYKGELYYVFENKQGSQIKGRAVIKESTLLQWIMVIKDGPKVSSR
;
A
#
# COMPACT_ATOMS: atom_id res chain seq x y z
N MET A 1 10.85 -15.94 11.11
CA MET A 1 9.70 -16.80 11.42
C MET A 1 8.63 -16.49 10.40
N ALA A 2 8.19 -17.48 9.63
CA ALA A 2 7.16 -17.30 8.60
C ALA A 2 5.77 -17.20 9.26
N CYS A 3 4.96 -16.25 8.81
CA CYS A 3 3.62 -15.96 9.29
C CYS A 3 2.57 -16.35 8.23
N LYS A 4 1.39 -16.79 8.68
CA LYS A 4 0.27 -17.15 7.78
C LYS A 4 -0.57 -15.92 7.39
N TRP A 5 -1.13 -15.93 6.20
CA TRP A 5 -2.11 -14.95 5.73
C TRP A 5 -3.47 -15.18 6.41
N SER A 6 -3.71 -14.50 7.53
CA SER A 6 -4.96 -14.57 8.30
C SER A 6 -5.30 -13.21 8.89
N PHE A 7 -6.57 -12.82 8.81
CA PHE A 7 -7.05 -11.45 9.08
C PHE A 7 -8.27 -11.40 10.01
N ALA A 8 -8.64 -12.51 10.63
CA ALA A 8 -9.81 -12.58 11.50
C ALA A 8 -9.67 -11.82 12.83
N ARG A 9 -8.46 -11.37 13.18
CA ARG A 9 -8.20 -10.68 14.45
C ARG A 9 -8.76 -9.26 14.37
N LYS A 10 -9.64 -8.92 15.33
CA LYS A 10 -10.15 -7.56 15.51
C LYS A 10 -9.01 -6.59 15.85
N VAL A 11 -9.11 -5.38 15.31
CA VAL A 11 -8.18 -4.29 15.55
C VAL A 11 -8.89 -3.20 16.37
N ASN A 12 -8.19 -2.61 17.33
CA ASN A 12 -8.69 -1.48 18.10
C ASN A 12 -8.06 -0.19 17.59
N LEU A 13 -8.89 0.70 17.03
CA LEU A 13 -8.48 2.00 16.51
C LEU A 13 -8.18 3.02 17.63
N SER A 14 -8.92 3.01 18.73
CA SER A 14 -8.88 4.11 19.70
C SER A 14 -7.54 4.24 20.44
N GLY A 15 -6.83 3.12 20.61
CA GLY A 15 -5.53 3.08 21.29
C GLY A 15 -4.31 3.27 20.39
N ASP A 16 -4.50 3.41 19.07
CA ASP A 16 -3.40 3.42 18.11
C ASP A 16 -3.45 4.66 17.20
N LEU A 17 -2.66 5.67 17.56
CA LEU A 17 -2.59 6.94 16.85
C LEU A 17 -2.05 6.80 15.43
N ASN A 18 -1.13 5.86 15.19
CA ASN A 18 -0.57 5.66 13.86
C ASN A 18 -1.59 4.98 12.97
N LEU A 19 -2.28 3.94 13.48
CA LEU A 19 -3.39 3.33 12.76
C LEU A 19 -4.50 4.34 12.45
N GLN A 20 -4.85 5.24 13.38
CA GLN A 20 -5.82 6.30 13.12
C GLN A 20 -5.38 7.19 11.96
N LYS A 21 -4.11 7.64 11.93
CA LYS A 21 -3.56 8.43 10.82
C LYS A 21 -3.60 7.68 9.50
N LEU A 22 -3.25 6.39 9.51
CA LEU A 22 -3.27 5.53 8.33
C LEU A 22 -4.69 5.36 7.79
N VAL A 23 -5.67 5.07 8.66
CA VAL A 23 -7.07 4.92 8.25
C VAL A 23 -7.64 6.25 7.78
N GLN A 24 -7.40 7.35 8.50
CA GLN A 24 -7.82 8.69 8.08
C GLN A 24 -7.36 8.98 6.65
N PHE A 25 -6.09 8.76 6.35
CA PHE A 25 -5.54 9.07 5.04
C PHE A 25 -5.89 8.04 3.97
N TYR A 26 -5.56 6.76 4.17
CA TYR A 26 -5.71 5.75 3.12
C TYR A 26 -7.16 5.33 2.87
N VAL A 27 -8.09 5.58 3.82
CA VAL A 27 -9.51 5.24 3.64
C VAL A 27 -10.34 6.49 3.36
N TRP A 28 -10.27 7.50 4.22
CA TRP A 28 -11.18 8.64 4.15
C TRP A 28 -10.61 9.79 3.30
N GLU A 29 -9.32 10.08 3.34
CA GLU A 29 -8.72 11.18 2.56
C GLU A 29 -7.92 10.68 1.36
N THR A 30 -8.21 9.47 0.89
CA THR A 30 -7.36 8.81 -0.09
C THR A 30 -7.28 9.62 -1.39
N PRO A 31 -6.08 9.80 -1.98
CA PRO A 31 -5.89 10.57 -3.20
C PRO A 31 -6.33 9.83 -4.48
N VAL A 32 -6.93 8.64 -4.35
CA VAL A 32 -7.42 7.86 -5.48
C VAL A 32 -8.78 8.41 -5.95
N PRO A 33 -8.89 8.89 -7.21
CA PRO A 33 -10.11 9.51 -7.71
C PRO A 33 -11.34 8.60 -7.58
N GLY A 34 -12.48 9.18 -7.18
CA GLY A 34 -13.77 8.48 -7.13
C GLY A 34 -13.90 7.39 -6.07
N THR A 35 -13.03 7.38 -5.05
CA THR A 35 -13.08 6.37 -3.97
C THR A 35 -13.39 6.91 -2.58
N SER A 36 -13.27 8.23 -2.41
CA SER A 36 -13.69 8.93 -1.20
C SER A 36 -14.10 10.37 -1.50
N GLU A 37 -15.19 10.81 -0.89
CA GLU A 37 -15.70 12.19 -0.95
C GLU A 37 -14.79 13.20 -0.23
N LYS A 38 -14.01 12.74 0.76
CA LYS A 38 -13.06 13.59 1.51
C LYS A 38 -11.64 13.56 0.94
N GLY A 39 -11.45 12.86 -0.18
CA GLY A 39 -10.15 12.75 -0.83
C GLY A 39 -9.79 13.99 -1.65
N THR A 40 -8.51 14.35 -1.65
CA THR A 40 -7.94 15.28 -2.64
C THR A 40 -7.07 14.47 -3.57
N SER A 41 -7.41 14.44 -4.86
CA SER A 41 -6.74 13.58 -5.83
C SER A 41 -5.25 13.91 -5.95
N PHE A 42 -4.44 12.93 -6.38
CA PHE A 42 -3.03 13.16 -6.68
C PHE A 42 -2.80 14.38 -7.58
N ARG A 43 -3.66 14.57 -8.59
CA ARG A 43 -3.60 15.70 -9.51
C ARG A 43 -3.87 17.04 -8.80
N GLU A 44 -4.85 17.09 -7.91
CA GLU A 44 -5.16 18.30 -7.13
C GLU A 44 -4.06 18.62 -6.10
N LEU A 45 -3.36 17.60 -5.62
CA LEU A 45 -2.13 17.73 -4.81
C LEU A 45 -0.88 18.08 -5.65
N GLY A 46 -1.03 18.36 -6.94
CA GLY A 46 0.04 18.77 -7.85
C GLY A 46 0.80 17.62 -8.52
N TRP A 47 0.52 16.37 -8.18
CA TRP A 47 1.14 15.20 -8.82
C TRP A 47 0.46 14.91 -10.16
N SER A 48 1.06 15.39 -11.25
CA SER A 48 0.55 15.15 -12.61
C SER A 48 1.66 14.79 -13.59
N LYS A 49 1.33 13.99 -14.62
CA LYS A 49 2.26 13.56 -15.69
C LYS A 49 3.59 13.04 -15.12
N GLY A 50 4.72 13.68 -15.45
CA GLY A 50 6.06 13.32 -14.94
C GLY A 50 6.21 13.40 -13.41
N GLY A 51 5.32 14.13 -12.73
CA GLY A 51 5.21 14.13 -11.27
C GLY A 51 4.95 12.74 -10.69
N TYR A 52 4.19 11.86 -11.38
CA TYR A 52 3.98 10.49 -10.90
C TYR A 52 5.25 9.65 -10.91
N ASN A 53 6.13 9.83 -11.90
CA ASN A 53 7.41 9.13 -11.95
C ASN A 53 8.33 9.58 -10.80
N THR A 54 8.31 10.88 -10.50
CA THR A 54 9.03 11.46 -9.37
C THR A 54 8.48 10.92 -8.05
N LEU A 55 7.15 10.96 -7.86
CA LEU A 55 6.48 10.41 -6.69
C LEU A 55 6.80 8.92 -6.51
N HIS A 56 6.70 8.13 -7.57
CA HIS A 56 7.02 6.71 -7.54
C HIS A 56 8.48 6.47 -7.09
N SER A 57 9.41 7.27 -7.59
CA SER A 57 10.83 7.19 -7.22
C SER A 57 11.07 7.59 -5.76
N LEU A 58 10.45 8.67 -5.29
CA LEU A 58 10.51 9.12 -3.89
C LEU A 58 9.95 8.06 -2.95
N MET A 59 8.76 7.53 -3.26
CA MET A 59 8.13 6.48 -2.48
C MET A 59 8.98 5.22 -2.39
N ARG A 60 9.64 4.83 -3.49
CA ARG A 60 10.58 3.70 -3.49
C ARG A 60 11.84 3.97 -2.69
N GLY A 61 12.34 5.20 -2.68
CA GLY A 61 13.50 5.58 -1.86
C GLY A 61 13.19 5.60 -0.36
N LEU A 62 11.93 5.83 0.00
CA LEU A 62 11.45 5.82 1.39
C LEU A 62 11.04 4.43 1.88
N SER A 63 10.84 3.48 0.98
CA SER A 63 10.50 2.11 1.35
C SER A 63 11.72 1.21 1.36
N GLY A 64 11.67 0.16 2.17
CA GLY A 64 12.60 -0.97 2.09
C GLY A 64 12.24 -1.96 0.98
N PHE A 65 11.60 -1.50 -0.11
CA PHE A 65 11.33 -2.35 -1.28
C PHE A 65 12.66 -2.68 -1.97
N PRO A 66 13.10 -3.95 -1.99
CA PRO A 66 14.19 -4.34 -2.87
C PRO A 66 13.79 -4.06 -4.32
N ASN A 67 14.78 -3.89 -5.20
CA ASN A 67 14.53 -3.68 -6.62
C ASN A 67 13.51 -4.71 -7.14
N CYS A 68 12.46 -4.21 -7.79
CA CYS A 68 11.37 -4.97 -8.42
C CYS A 68 10.27 -5.55 -7.52
N LYS A 69 10.20 -5.24 -6.21
CA LYS A 69 9.17 -5.84 -5.31
C LYS A 69 7.89 -5.02 -5.11
N TRP A 70 7.71 -3.95 -5.89
CA TRP A 70 6.41 -3.33 -6.12
C TRP A 70 5.94 -3.72 -7.51
N ILE A 71 4.97 -4.63 -7.58
CA ILE A 71 4.53 -5.29 -8.82
C ILE A 71 3.01 -5.09 -9.00
N GLY A 72 2.65 -4.55 -10.16
CA GLY A 72 1.28 -4.59 -10.66
C GLY A 72 1.17 -5.73 -11.67
N ALA A 73 0.26 -6.68 -11.48
CA ALA A 73 0.06 -7.81 -12.39
C ALA A 73 -1.42 -8.00 -12.75
N PRO A 74 -1.76 -8.67 -13.87
CA PRO A 74 -3.13 -9.13 -14.13
C PRO A 74 -3.63 -10.06 -13.02
N ALA A 75 -4.95 -10.08 -12.76
CA ALA A 75 -5.52 -10.86 -11.66
C ALA A 75 -5.20 -12.37 -11.70
N LYS A 76 -5.02 -12.92 -12.90
CA LYS A 76 -4.64 -14.33 -13.12
C LYS A 76 -3.19 -14.63 -12.71
N ASP A 77 -2.31 -13.63 -12.71
CA ASP A 77 -0.87 -13.80 -12.50
C ASP A 77 -0.44 -13.43 -11.06
N ILE A 78 -1.38 -12.97 -10.22
CA ILE A 78 -1.10 -12.52 -8.85
C ILE A 78 -0.52 -13.65 -7.99
N GLU A 79 -1.14 -14.84 -8.02
CA GLU A 79 -0.69 -15.96 -7.21
C GLU A 79 0.68 -16.48 -7.65
N ALA A 80 0.91 -16.59 -8.97
CA ALA A 80 2.22 -16.94 -9.53
C ALA A 80 3.30 -15.92 -9.13
N THR A 81 3.00 -14.63 -9.22
CA THR A 81 3.93 -13.55 -8.81
C THR A 81 4.26 -13.63 -7.31
N LEU A 82 3.27 -13.97 -6.48
CA LEU A 82 3.48 -14.13 -5.04
C LEU A 82 4.31 -15.38 -4.74
N ASP A 83 4.12 -16.45 -5.50
CA ASP A 83 4.89 -17.69 -5.36
C ASP A 83 6.37 -17.49 -5.71
N GLU A 84 6.67 -16.78 -6.81
CA GLU A 84 8.03 -16.39 -7.19
C GLU A 84 8.76 -15.61 -6.09
N LEU A 85 8.02 -14.82 -5.30
CA LEU A 85 8.56 -14.08 -4.16
C LEU A 85 8.66 -14.92 -2.87
N ASN A 86 8.21 -16.18 -2.89
CA ASN A 86 7.99 -17.02 -1.71
C ASN A 86 7.06 -16.33 -0.69
N ARG A 87 5.98 -15.72 -1.19
CA ARG A 87 5.00 -14.94 -0.43
C ARG A 87 3.55 -15.40 -0.61
N LEU A 88 3.32 -16.50 -1.32
CA LEU A 88 1.99 -17.06 -1.51
C LEU A 88 1.47 -17.74 -0.22
N ASP A 89 2.13 -18.75 0.32
CA ASP A 89 1.56 -19.45 1.49
C ASP A 89 1.81 -18.73 2.82
N SER A 90 2.93 -18.00 2.88
CA SER A 90 3.38 -17.33 4.10
C SER A 90 4.09 -16.03 3.79
N PHE A 91 4.37 -15.23 4.82
CA PHE A 91 5.15 -14.01 4.70
C PHE A 91 6.05 -13.81 5.91
N ASP A 92 7.00 -12.89 5.80
CA ASP A 92 7.75 -12.36 6.93
C ASP A 92 8.08 -10.87 6.66
N GLY A 93 8.75 -10.22 7.61
CA GLY A 93 9.22 -8.84 7.48
C GLY A 93 10.66 -8.70 6.98
N SER A 94 11.22 -9.72 6.31
CA SER A 94 12.62 -9.66 5.82
C SER A 94 12.83 -8.60 4.75
N PHE A 95 11.79 -8.27 4.00
CA PHE A 95 11.76 -7.16 3.06
C PHE A 95 10.32 -6.68 2.84
N GLU A 96 10.16 -5.42 2.46
CA GLU A 96 8.85 -4.91 2.06
C GLU A 96 8.53 -5.36 0.63
N PHE A 97 7.26 -5.60 0.33
CA PHE A 97 6.78 -5.82 -1.03
C PHE A 97 5.31 -5.42 -1.18
N ALA A 98 4.88 -5.22 -2.42
CA ALA A 98 3.49 -5.07 -2.79
C ALA A 98 3.24 -5.71 -4.15
N VAL A 99 2.39 -6.75 -4.18
CA VAL A 99 1.85 -7.33 -5.40
C VAL A 99 0.37 -7.03 -5.44
N HIS A 100 -0.10 -6.33 -6.46
CA HIS A 100 -1.51 -5.96 -6.58
C HIS A 100 -2.00 -6.05 -8.02
N THR A 101 -3.31 -6.23 -8.21
CA THR A 101 -3.89 -6.19 -9.53
C THR A 101 -3.66 -4.85 -10.22
N ILE A 102 -3.37 -4.88 -11.52
CA ILE A 102 -3.52 -3.72 -12.39
C ILE A 102 -5.01 -3.38 -12.45
N LYS A 103 -5.34 -2.10 -12.26
CA LYS A 103 -6.70 -1.59 -12.34
C LYS A 103 -6.80 -0.61 -13.50
N SER A 104 -7.71 -0.87 -14.43
CA SER A 104 -7.96 0.02 -15.56
C SER A 104 -8.30 1.43 -15.07
N GLY A 105 -7.75 2.45 -15.74
CA GLY A 105 -7.92 3.85 -15.39
C GLY A 105 -7.06 4.36 -14.23
N LEU A 106 -6.27 3.50 -13.57
CA LEU A 106 -5.34 3.90 -12.52
C LEU A 106 -3.90 3.62 -12.95
N ASN A 107 -2.99 4.55 -12.66
CA ASN A 107 -1.56 4.29 -12.78
C ASN A 107 -1.07 3.37 -11.64
N LYS A 108 0.20 2.93 -11.71
CA LYS A 108 0.76 1.99 -10.73
C LYS A 108 0.70 2.50 -9.28
N THR A 109 0.96 3.79 -9.05
CA THR A 109 0.88 4.44 -7.74
C THR A 109 -0.55 4.48 -7.23
N GLU A 110 -1.49 4.93 -8.07
CA GLU A 110 -2.92 4.97 -7.73
C GLU A 110 -3.48 3.56 -7.46
N ALA A 111 -3.09 2.57 -8.25
CA ALA A 111 -3.51 1.19 -8.07
C ALA A 111 -3.01 0.59 -6.74
N LEU A 112 -1.78 0.93 -6.31
CA LEU A 112 -1.30 0.55 -4.98
C LEU A 112 -2.13 1.20 -3.87
N PHE A 113 -2.45 2.49 -4.01
CA PHE A 113 -3.25 3.21 -3.01
C PHE A 113 -4.68 2.67 -2.94
N TYR A 114 -5.27 2.35 -4.09
CA TYR A 114 -6.55 1.69 -4.18
C TYR A 114 -6.51 0.32 -3.47
N PHE A 115 -5.44 -0.43 -3.68
CA PHE A 115 -5.22 -1.71 -3.01
C PHE A 115 -5.16 -1.55 -1.48
N ILE A 116 -4.30 -0.66 -0.97
CA ILE A 116 -4.14 -0.40 0.47
C ILE A 116 -5.46 0.09 1.10
N ARG A 117 -6.14 1.04 0.43
CA ARG A 117 -7.45 1.54 0.84
C ARG A 117 -8.44 0.41 1.06
N ASN A 118 -8.56 -0.48 0.09
CA ASN A 118 -9.51 -1.60 0.16
C ASN A 118 -9.15 -2.58 1.28
N SER A 119 -7.86 -2.83 1.50
CA SER A 119 -7.42 -3.69 2.59
C SER A 119 -7.81 -3.11 3.95
N PHE A 120 -7.64 -1.80 4.16
CA PHE A 120 -8.13 -1.15 5.38
C PHE A 120 -9.66 -1.14 5.47
N ALA A 121 -10.36 -0.74 4.40
CA ALA A 121 -11.81 -0.57 4.39
C ALA A 121 -12.58 -1.89 4.59
N HIS A 122 -12.04 -3.01 4.12
CA HIS A 122 -12.67 -4.32 4.20
C HIS A 122 -12.05 -5.24 5.26
N GLY A 123 -11.12 -4.73 6.08
CA GLY A 123 -10.47 -5.51 7.15
C GLY A 123 -9.47 -6.56 6.66
N GLY A 124 -9.05 -6.49 5.40
CA GLY A 124 -7.99 -7.30 4.81
C GLY A 124 -6.59 -6.86 5.25
N PHE A 125 -6.41 -6.48 6.52
CA PHE A 125 -5.11 -6.06 7.04
C PHE A 125 -4.86 -6.56 8.46
N LYS A 126 -3.59 -6.66 8.82
CA LYS A 126 -3.13 -6.87 10.20
C LYS A 126 -1.76 -6.26 10.42
N THR A 127 -1.34 -6.19 11.67
CA THR A 127 0.03 -5.84 12.02
C THR A 127 0.87 -7.08 12.32
N SER A 128 2.17 -6.99 12.04
CA SER A 128 3.17 -8.00 12.38
C SER A 128 4.47 -7.31 12.81
N LYS A 129 5.17 -7.89 13.79
CA LYS A 129 6.47 -7.36 14.25
C LYS A 129 7.59 -8.24 13.72
N TYR A 130 8.64 -7.64 13.18
CA TYR A 130 9.84 -8.34 12.73
C TYR A 130 11.07 -7.50 13.06
N LYS A 131 12.00 -8.07 13.83
CA LYS A 131 13.23 -7.40 14.30
C LYS A 131 12.96 -6.01 14.93
N GLY A 132 11.91 -5.90 15.75
CA GLY A 132 11.53 -4.65 16.43
C GLY A 132 10.68 -3.69 15.60
N GLU A 133 10.64 -3.86 14.27
CA GLU A 133 9.88 -3.02 13.36
C GLU A 133 8.43 -3.51 13.19
N LEU A 134 7.50 -2.57 13.05
CA LEU A 134 6.08 -2.84 12.83
C LEU A 134 5.75 -2.80 11.33
N TYR A 135 5.10 -3.85 10.86
CA TYR A 135 4.65 -3.99 9.47
C TYR A 135 3.14 -4.11 9.43
N TYR A 136 2.55 -3.47 8.42
CA TYR A 136 1.21 -3.75 7.97
C TYR A 136 1.25 -4.80 6.86
N VAL A 137 0.42 -5.80 7.04
CA VAL A 137 0.24 -6.92 6.14
C VAL A 137 -1.14 -6.75 5.54
N PHE A 138 -1.22 -6.70 4.21
CA PHE A 138 -2.44 -6.41 3.47
C PHE A 138 -2.80 -7.57 2.55
N GLU A 139 -4.10 -7.83 2.39
CA GLU A 139 -4.66 -8.75 1.42
C GLU A 139 -5.97 -8.18 0.88
N ASN A 140 -6.14 -8.23 -0.44
CA ASN A 140 -7.44 -8.05 -1.07
C ASN A 140 -7.88 -9.35 -1.73
N LYS A 141 -9.16 -9.69 -1.59
CA LYS A 141 -9.80 -10.84 -2.23
C LYS A 141 -11.08 -10.41 -2.93
N GLN A 142 -11.45 -11.15 -3.97
CA GLN A 142 -12.78 -11.12 -4.57
C GLN A 142 -13.30 -12.55 -4.65
N GLY A 143 -14.23 -12.90 -3.76
CA GLY A 143 -14.58 -14.31 -3.53
C GLY A 143 -13.34 -15.09 -3.05
N SER A 144 -13.02 -16.18 -3.73
CA SER A 144 -11.82 -16.99 -3.45
C SER A 144 -10.54 -16.44 -4.07
N GLN A 145 -10.62 -15.55 -5.07
CA GLN A 145 -9.44 -15.10 -5.81
C GLN A 145 -8.66 -14.02 -5.04
N ILE A 146 -7.36 -14.22 -4.88
CA ILE A 146 -6.45 -13.21 -4.33
C ILE A 146 -6.20 -12.11 -5.38
N LYS A 147 -6.46 -10.86 -5.01
CA LYS A 147 -6.25 -9.66 -5.86
C LYS A 147 -4.96 -8.92 -5.52
N GLY A 148 -4.32 -9.28 -4.42
CA GLY A 148 -3.02 -8.72 -4.07
C GLY A 148 -2.70 -8.95 -2.62
N ARG A 149 -1.41 -8.84 -2.33
CA ARG A 149 -0.84 -8.91 -1.01
C ARG A 149 0.36 -7.99 -0.88
N ALA A 150 0.53 -7.42 0.30
CA ALA A 150 1.67 -6.56 0.58
C ALA A 150 2.12 -6.71 2.04
N VAL A 151 3.39 -6.44 2.27
CA VAL A 151 3.99 -6.27 3.59
C VAL A 151 4.79 -4.97 3.54
N ILE A 152 4.35 -3.96 4.30
CA ILE A 152 4.89 -2.60 4.25
C ILE A 152 5.09 -2.11 5.69
N LYS A 153 6.20 -1.44 6.00
CA LYS A 153 6.43 -0.90 7.34
C LYS A 153 5.43 0.21 7.65
N GLU A 154 5.08 0.35 8.93
CA GLU A 154 4.28 1.48 9.40
C GLU A 154 4.95 2.81 9.06
N SER A 155 6.27 2.91 9.29
CA SER A 155 7.06 4.11 8.98
C SER A 155 7.02 4.46 7.48
N THR A 156 7.16 3.48 6.59
CA THR A 156 7.02 3.67 5.14
C THR A 156 5.64 4.24 4.78
N LEU A 157 4.58 3.65 5.31
CA LEU A 157 3.22 4.12 5.02
C LEU A 157 3.00 5.56 5.49
N LEU A 158 3.49 5.91 6.68
CA LEU A 158 3.41 7.27 7.22
C LEU A 158 4.24 8.28 6.41
N GLN A 159 5.44 7.90 5.99
CA GLN A 159 6.29 8.75 5.14
C GLN A 159 5.67 9.01 3.77
N TRP A 160 4.98 8.02 3.19
CA TRP A 160 4.23 8.22 1.96
C TRP A 160 3.09 9.24 2.13
N ILE A 161 2.40 9.26 3.28
CA ILE A 161 1.40 10.31 3.58
C ILE A 161 2.06 11.69 3.49
N MET A 162 3.20 11.86 4.14
CA MET A 162 3.91 13.15 4.18
C MET A 162 4.30 13.61 2.78
N VAL A 163 4.99 12.75 2.00
CA VAL A 163 5.41 13.10 0.64
C VAL A 163 4.22 13.48 -0.24
N ILE A 164 3.11 12.76 -0.14
CA ILE A 164 1.95 13.02 -0.98
C ILE A 164 1.31 14.36 -0.62
N LYS A 165 1.15 14.63 0.68
CA LYS A 165 0.55 15.89 1.17
C LYS A 165 1.46 17.09 0.92
N ASP A 166 2.78 16.94 0.95
CA ASP A 166 3.75 18.00 0.65
C ASP A 166 3.74 18.41 -0.83
N GLY A 167 3.28 17.51 -1.72
CA GLY A 167 3.26 17.77 -3.16
C GLY A 167 4.65 17.75 -3.81
N PRO A 168 4.75 17.97 -5.12
CA PRO A 168 6.03 18.11 -5.80
C PRO A 168 6.75 19.35 -5.28
N LYS A 169 7.99 19.20 -4.81
CA LYS A 169 8.84 20.36 -4.49
C LYS A 169 9.07 21.17 -5.76
N VAL A 170 8.46 22.34 -5.85
CA VAL A 170 8.77 23.30 -6.91
C VAL A 170 10.21 23.73 -6.69
N SER A 171 11.14 23.27 -7.53
CA SER A 171 12.44 23.91 -7.59
C SER A 171 12.20 25.31 -8.15
N SER A 172 12.19 26.34 -7.28
CA SER A 172 12.42 27.70 -7.73
C SER A 172 13.80 27.70 -8.41
N ARG A 173 13.79 27.68 -9.74
CA ARG A 173 14.94 28.11 -10.54
C ARG A 173 15.00 29.63 -10.52
#